data_AF-A0A9Q3KJW5-F1
#
_entry.id   AF-A0A9Q3KJW5-F1
#
_cell.length_a   1.000
_cell.length_b   1.000
_cell.length_c   1.000
_cell.angle_alpha   90.00
_cell.angle_beta   90.00
_cell.angle_gamma   90.00
#
_symmetry.space_group_name_H-M   'P 1'
#
loop_
_entity.id
_entity.type
_entity.pdbx_description
1 polymer ?
#
loop_
_entity_poly.entity_id
_entity_poly.type
_entity_poly.pdbx_seq_one_letter_code
_entity_poly.pdbx_strand_id
1 'polypeptide(L)'
;MANLQAASSSEASRPPAFKTPSMKAPECFDGTQPFKVRSFIPSCQLIFHNDPAKFSQDIIKFLYAISSLIGRAAEWIEPYISNITNQDPDYLLNSWKLFKSQLFTLFGVPNEVRKTEAELDSLRKKEGGHGSLYISDFRILVSRIGDWVERALIHHFRKGFPSRILD
;
A
#
# COMPACT_ATOMS: atom_id res chain seq x y z
N MET A 1 -46.26 -35.70 24.30
CA MET A 1 -45.96 -35.06 23.00
C MET A 1 -45.79 -33.57 23.24
N ALA A 2 -44.57 -33.04 23.12
CA ALA A 2 -44.33 -31.61 22.92
C ALA A 2 -42.94 -31.48 22.28
N ASN A 3 -42.93 -31.15 21.00
CA ASN A 3 -41.78 -30.99 20.13
C ASN A 3 -41.26 -29.55 20.32
N LEU A 4 -40.00 -29.35 20.72
CA LEU A 4 -39.38 -28.02 20.70
C LEU A 4 -38.40 -27.92 19.54
N GLN A 5 -38.83 -27.11 18.58
CA GLN A 5 -38.22 -26.81 17.31
C GLN A 5 -36.86 -26.10 17.47
N ALA A 6 -35.95 -26.45 16.56
CA ALA A 6 -34.63 -25.85 16.39
C ALA A 6 -34.69 -24.32 16.25
N ALA A 7 -33.81 -23.62 16.98
CA ALA A 7 -33.48 -22.23 16.69
C ALA A 7 -32.54 -22.20 15.48
N SER A 8 -33.05 -21.73 14.34
CA SER A 8 -32.24 -21.41 13.18
C SER A 8 -31.44 -20.13 13.46
N SER A 9 -30.13 -20.27 13.59
CA SER A 9 -29.21 -19.13 13.57
C SER A 9 -29.32 -18.44 12.22
N SER A 10 -29.83 -17.20 12.21
CA SER A 10 -29.83 -16.32 11.06
C SER A 10 -28.39 -16.03 10.65
N GLU A 11 -27.95 -16.67 9.58
CA GLU A 11 -26.71 -16.35 8.90
C GLU A 11 -26.89 -14.99 8.22
N ALA A 12 -26.38 -13.93 8.87
CA ALA A 12 -26.37 -12.59 8.30
C ALA A 12 -25.60 -12.64 6.98
N SER A 13 -26.33 -12.57 5.87
CA SER A 13 -25.79 -12.55 4.52
C SER A 13 -24.74 -11.44 4.41
N ARG A 14 -23.46 -11.85 4.31
CA ARG A 14 -22.35 -10.94 4.05
C ARG A 14 -22.68 -10.19 2.75
N PRO A 15 -22.58 -8.85 2.72
CA PRO A 15 -22.82 -8.12 1.48
C PRO A 15 -21.96 -8.73 0.36
N PRO A 16 -22.51 -8.92 -0.85
CA PRO A 16 -21.78 -9.51 -1.94
C PRO A 16 -20.48 -8.73 -2.14
N ALA A 17 -19.36 -9.45 -2.19
CA ALA A 17 -18.07 -8.84 -2.44
C ALA A 17 -18.17 -8.02 -3.73
N PHE A 18 -17.89 -6.73 -3.66
CA PHE A 18 -17.78 -5.89 -4.84
C PHE A 18 -16.63 -6.43 -5.70
N LYS A 19 -16.97 -7.00 -6.86
CA LYS A 19 -16.01 -7.54 -7.83
C LYS A 19 -16.23 -6.85 -9.16
N THR A 20 -15.27 -6.05 -9.59
CA THR A 20 -15.25 -5.48 -10.94
C THR A 20 -14.68 -6.54 -11.89
N PRO A 21 -15.41 -6.97 -12.95
CA PRO A 21 -14.97 -8.05 -13.84
C PRO A 21 -13.68 -7.77 -14.62
N SER A 22 -13.29 -6.51 -14.78
CA SER A 22 -12.11 -6.10 -15.54
C SER A 22 -11.38 -4.96 -14.84
N MET A 23 -10.72 -5.28 -13.72
CA MET A 23 -9.78 -4.33 -13.13
C MET A 23 -8.50 -4.28 -13.95
N LYS A 24 -8.02 -3.06 -14.21
CA LYS A 24 -6.76 -2.83 -14.92
C LYS A 24 -5.62 -3.48 -14.14
N ALA A 25 -4.84 -4.32 -14.83
CA ALA A 25 -3.65 -4.93 -14.26
C ALA A 25 -2.59 -3.86 -13.89
N PRO A 26 -1.70 -4.15 -12.92
CA PRO A 26 -0.52 -3.33 -12.65
C PRO A 26 0.29 -3.07 -13.92
N GLU A 27 0.87 -1.88 -14.01
CA GLU A 27 1.90 -1.62 -15.01
C GLU A 27 3.16 -2.44 -14.67
N CYS A 28 3.89 -2.90 -15.69
CA CYS A 28 5.13 -3.63 -15.46
C CYS A 28 6.15 -2.76 -14.70
N PHE A 29 6.85 -3.37 -13.74
CA PHE A 29 7.84 -2.71 -12.91
C PHE A 29 9.24 -3.29 -13.18
N ASP A 30 10.15 -2.45 -13.67
CA ASP A 30 11.51 -2.84 -14.07
C ASP A 30 12.58 -2.66 -12.99
N GLY A 31 12.23 -1.96 -11.89
CA GLY A 31 13.15 -1.62 -10.81
C GLY A 31 14.08 -0.43 -11.11
N THR A 32 13.94 0.28 -12.21
CA THR A 32 14.88 1.36 -12.59
C THR A 32 14.51 2.73 -12.02
N GLN A 33 13.23 2.97 -11.76
CA GLN A 33 12.70 4.25 -11.27
C GLN A 33 12.17 4.10 -9.85
N PRO A 34 12.88 4.62 -8.82
CA PRO A 34 12.55 4.32 -7.43
C PRO A 34 11.16 4.78 -6.97
N PHE A 35 10.60 5.81 -7.60
CA PHE A 35 9.26 6.30 -7.27
C PHE A 35 8.15 5.39 -7.82
N LYS A 36 8.41 4.56 -8.84
CA LYS A 36 7.38 3.70 -9.45
C LYS A 36 6.91 2.57 -8.53
N VAL A 37 7.71 2.13 -7.56
CA VAL A 37 7.29 1.12 -6.58
C VAL A 37 6.06 1.56 -5.77
N ARG A 38 5.92 2.88 -5.55
CA ARG A 38 4.77 3.51 -4.87
C ARG A 38 3.48 3.47 -5.69
N SER A 39 3.56 3.25 -7.00
CA SER A 39 2.38 3.01 -7.85
C SER A 39 2.11 1.52 -8.03
N PHE A 40 3.18 0.73 -8.20
CA PHE A 40 3.10 -0.71 -8.43
C PHE A 40 2.44 -1.47 -7.26
N ILE A 41 2.92 -1.28 -6.03
CA ILE A 41 2.39 -2.03 -4.87
C ILE A 41 0.91 -1.72 -4.60
N PRO A 42 0.45 -0.46 -4.53
CA PRO A 42 -0.97 -0.15 -4.36
C PRO A 42 -1.85 -0.70 -5.51
N SER A 43 -1.35 -0.71 -6.74
CA SER A 43 -2.11 -1.28 -7.87
C SER A 43 -2.34 -2.79 -7.70
N CYS A 44 -1.34 -3.53 -7.22
CA CYS A 44 -1.49 -4.94 -6.83
C CYS A 44 -2.50 -5.08 -5.68
N GLN A 45 -2.39 -4.25 -4.64
CA GLN A 45 -3.29 -4.31 -3.50
C GLN A 45 -4.74 -4.05 -3.90
N LEU A 46 -4.99 -3.11 -4.82
CA LEU A 46 -6.33 -2.85 -5.33
C LEU A 46 -6.94 -4.13 -5.92
N ILE A 47 -6.19 -4.86 -6.75
CA ILE A 47 -6.59 -6.16 -7.33
C ILE A 47 -6.92 -7.17 -6.24
N PHE A 48 -6.09 -7.28 -5.21
CA PHE A 48 -6.29 -8.23 -4.12
C PHE A 48 -7.55 -7.93 -3.30
N HIS A 49 -7.84 -6.65 -3.05
CA HIS A 49 -9.04 -6.24 -2.33
C HIS A 49 -10.32 -6.37 -3.16
N ASN A 50 -10.23 -6.29 -4.49
CA ASN A 50 -11.36 -6.52 -5.39
C ASN A 50 -11.76 -8.01 -5.47
N ASP A 51 -10.82 -8.95 -5.30
CA ASP A 51 -11.16 -10.38 -5.23
C ASP A 51 -10.46 -11.09 -4.05
N PRO A 52 -10.93 -10.86 -2.81
CA PRO A 52 -10.29 -11.41 -1.62
C PRO A 52 -10.37 -12.94 -1.54
N ALA A 53 -11.35 -13.56 -2.22
CA ALA A 53 -11.45 -15.01 -2.30
C ALA A 53 -10.30 -15.61 -3.12
N LYS A 54 -10.02 -15.02 -4.30
CA LYS A 54 -8.90 -15.40 -5.16
C LYS A 54 -7.55 -15.12 -4.51
N PHE A 55 -7.40 -13.95 -3.88
CA PHE A 55 -6.16 -13.50 -3.25
C PHE A 55 -6.14 -13.75 -1.73
N SER A 56 -6.65 -14.92 -1.32
CA SER A 56 -6.76 -15.30 0.09
C SER A 56 -5.41 -15.67 0.72
N GLN A 57 -4.46 -16.16 -0.08
CA GLN A 57 -3.13 -16.58 0.38
C GLN A 57 -2.04 -15.63 -0.12
N ASP A 58 -1.01 -15.42 0.69
CA ASP A 58 0.09 -14.51 0.35
C ASP A 58 0.94 -15.01 -0.82
N ILE A 59 1.09 -16.33 -1.00
CA ILE A 59 1.75 -16.90 -2.17
C ILE A 59 1.05 -16.53 -3.48
N ILE A 60 -0.30 -16.46 -3.49
CA ILE A 60 -1.05 -16.07 -4.69
C ILE A 60 -0.83 -14.58 -5.00
N LYS A 61 -0.77 -13.73 -3.96
CA LYS A 61 -0.45 -12.29 -4.11
C LYS A 61 0.97 -12.09 -4.62
N PHE A 62 1.92 -12.83 -4.06
CA PHE A 62 3.31 -12.82 -4.49
C PHE A 62 3.41 -13.20 -5.97
N LEU A 63 2.91 -14.39 -6.36
CA LEU A 63 2.95 -14.90 -7.73
C LEU A 63 2.32 -13.91 -8.73
N TYR A 64 1.21 -13.29 -8.36
CA TYR A 64 0.60 -12.26 -9.19
C TYR A 64 1.51 -11.04 -9.36
N ALA A 65 2.06 -10.49 -8.28
CA ALA A 65 2.92 -9.31 -8.36
C ALA A 65 4.18 -9.58 -9.19
N ILE A 66 4.84 -10.73 -8.98
CA ILE A 66 6.07 -11.06 -9.71
C ILE A 66 5.85 -11.28 -11.21
N SER A 67 4.64 -11.66 -11.62
CA SER A 67 4.28 -11.78 -13.05
C SER A 67 4.31 -10.44 -13.80
N SER A 68 4.29 -9.33 -13.07
CA SER A 68 4.40 -7.96 -13.60
C SER A 68 5.78 -7.33 -13.34
N LEU A 69 6.74 -8.10 -12.83
CA LEU A 69 8.14 -7.65 -12.73
C LEU A 69 8.87 -7.92 -14.05
N ILE A 70 9.70 -6.97 -14.46
CA ILE A 70 10.57 -7.08 -15.63
C ILE A 70 11.97 -6.56 -15.27
N GLY A 71 12.93 -6.66 -16.19
CA GLY A 71 14.26 -6.08 -16.04
C GLY A 71 14.94 -6.43 -14.72
N ARG A 72 15.50 -5.43 -14.04
CA ARG A 72 16.27 -5.63 -12.81
C ARG A 72 15.44 -6.19 -11.66
N ALA A 73 14.15 -5.84 -11.59
CA ALA A 73 13.26 -6.39 -10.58
C ALA A 73 12.97 -7.88 -10.80
N ALA A 74 12.89 -8.33 -12.06
CA ALA A 74 12.74 -9.75 -12.40
C ALA A 74 14.03 -10.54 -12.12
N GLU A 75 15.21 -9.98 -12.44
CA GLU A 75 16.50 -10.61 -12.10
C GLU A 75 16.66 -10.83 -10.58
N TRP A 76 16.21 -9.86 -9.78
CA TRP A 76 16.27 -9.99 -8.32
C TRP A 76 15.40 -11.13 -7.78
N ILE A 77 14.24 -11.40 -8.41
CA ILE A 77 13.30 -12.40 -7.91
C ILE A 77 13.66 -13.82 -8.35
N GLU A 78 14.46 -13.97 -9.41
CA GLU A 78 14.82 -15.26 -10.01
C GLU A 78 15.28 -16.32 -8.98
N PRO A 79 16.20 -16.03 -8.03
CA PRO A 79 16.68 -17.03 -7.07
C PRO A 79 15.58 -17.60 -6.15
N TYR A 80 14.53 -16.81 -5.89
CA TYR A 80 13.40 -17.20 -5.05
C TYR A 80 12.38 -18.06 -5.84
N ILE A 81 12.30 -17.87 -7.15
CA ILE A 81 11.42 -18.67 -8.03
C ILE A 81 12.07 -20.00 -8.40
N SER A 82 13.38 -20.02 -8.65
CA SER A 82 14.10 -21.25 -9.02
C SER A 82 13.99 -22.36 -7.96
N ASN A 83 13.65 -22.00 -6.72
CA ASN A 83 13.48 -22.91 -5.59
C ASN A 83 12.02 -23.15 -5.17
N ILE A 84 11.02 -22.73 -5.96
CA ILE A 84 9.58 -22.84 -5.59
C ILE A 84 9.13 -24.27 -5.29
N THR A 85 9.82 -25.28 -5.83
CA THR A 85 9.52 -26.71 -5.61
C THR A 85 10.21 -27.30 -4.37
N ASN A 86 11.22 -26.62 -3.82
CA ASN A 86 11.86 -27.02 -2.59
C ASN A 86 10.97 -26.59 -1.42
N GLN A 87 10.57 -27.55 -0.58
CA GLN A 87 9.61 -27.41 0.53
C GLN A 87 10.12 -26.53 1.69
N ASP A 88 11.20 -25.77 1.51
CA ASP A 88 11.69 -24.85 2.52
C ASP A 88 10.85 -23.56 2.45
N PRO A 89 10.29 -23.05 3.55
CA PRO A 89 9.45 -21.87 3.49
C PRO A 89 10.31 -20.65 3.18
N ASP A 90 10.44 -20.33 1.89
CA ASP A 90 11.04 -19.07 1.51
C ASP A 90 10.15 -17.96 2.07
N TYR A 91 10.66 -17.24 3.07
CA TYR A 91 9.90 -16.31 3.90
C TYR A 91 9.25 -15.19 3.06
N LEU A 92 9.80 -14.94 1.86
CA LEU A 92 9.28 -13.98 0.91
C LEU A 92 8.02 -14.47 0.17
N LEU A 93 7.99 -15.75 -0.24
CA LEU A 93 6.87 -16.36 -0.97
C LEU A 93 5.57 -16.34 -0.14
N ASN A 94 5.71 -16.61 1.16
CA ASN A 94 4.58 -16.79 2.07
C ASN A 94 4.25 -15.54 2.89
N SER A 95 4.83 -14.38 2.58
CA SER A 95 4.54 -13.13 3.28
C SER A 95 4.51 -11.93 2.35
N TRP A 96 3.29 -11.47 2.04
CA TRP A 96 3.07 -10.23 1.29
C TRP A 96 3.69 -9.02 2.00
N LYS A 97 3.70 -9.03 3.34
CA LYS A 97 4.33 -7.99 4.15
C LYS A 97 5.84 -7.93 3.89
N LEU A 98 6.54 -9.07 3.95
CA LEU A 98 7.99 -9.12 3.74
C LEU A 98 8.35 -8.83 2.29
N PHE A 99 7.59 -9.36 1.33
CA PHE A 99 7.76 -9.05 -0.10
C PHE A 99 7.72 -7.55 -0.37
N LYS A 100 6.66 -6.86 0.10
CA LYS A 100 6.58 -5.39 -0.01
C LYS A 100 7.78 -4.70 0.62
N SER A 101 8.16 -5.10 1.83
CA SER A 101 9.27 -4.49 2.56
C SER A 101 10.58 -4.60 1.79
N GLN A 102 10.89 -5.78 1.25
CA GLN A 102 12.09 -6.01 0.45
C GLN A 102 12.07 -5.23 -0.86
N LEU A 103 10.92 -5.22 -1.55
CA LEU A 103 10.75 -4.46 -2.80
C LEU A 103 10.97 -2.95 -2.57
N PHE A 104 10.42 -2.39 -1.48
CA PHE A 104 10.68 -0.99 -1.09
C PHE A 104 12.13 -0.74 -0.67
N THR A 105 12.76 -1.70 0.01
CA THR A 105 14.15 -1.55 0.47
C THR A 105 15.13 -1.52 -0.70
N LEU A 106 14.89 -2.36 -1.72
CA LEU A 106 15.79 -2.53 -2.86
C LEU A 106 15.53 -1.53 -3.99
N PHE A 107 14.25 -1.22 -4.26
CA PHE A 107 13.84 -0.41 -5.40
C PHE A 107 13.07 0.86 -5.01
N GLY A 108 12.93 1.15 -3.72
CA GLY A 108 12.30 2.39 -3.25
C GLY A 108 13.26 3.57 -3.21
N VAL A 109 12.71 4.75 -2.95
CA VAL A 109 13.50 5.98 -2.82
C VAL A 109 14.40 5.87 -1.56
N PRO A 110 15.74 6.00 -1.70
CA PRO A 110 16.62 5.98 -0.53
C PRO A 110 16.29 7.14 0.42
N ASN A 111 16.29 6.87 1.72
CA ASN A 111 15.99 7.87 2.76
C ASN A 111 14.66 8.62 2.52
N GLU A 112 13.65 7.97 1.93
CA GLU A 112 12.36 8.60 1.58
C GLU A 112 11.71 9.28 2.78
N VAL A 113 11.75 8.64 3.96
CA VAL A 113 11.20 9.20 5.20
C VAL A 113 11.85 10.55 5.50
N ARG A 114 13.18 10.59 5.59
CA ARG A 114 13.93 11.83 5.87
C ARG A 114 13.69 12.92 4.85
N LYS A 115 13.61 12.56 3.56
CA LYS A 115 13.29 13.53 2.50
C LYS A 115 11.87 14.07 2.67
N THR A 116 10.92 13.20 2.97
CA THR A 116 9.52 13.57 3.18
C THR A 116 9.34 14.44 4.44
N GLU A 117 10.09 14.17 5.50
CA GLU A 117 10.12 15.02 6.70
C GLU A 117 10.60 16.44 6.35
N ALA A 118 11.67 16.58 5.56
CA ALA A 118 12.15 17.89 5.11
C ALA A 118 11.15 18.62 4.20
N GLU A 119 10.46 17.89 3.32
CA GLU A 119 9.36 18.43 2.50
C GLU A 119 8.19 18.89 3.36
N LEU A 120 7.83 18.12 4.40
CA LEU A 120 6.77 18.46 5.34
C LEU A 120 7.12 19.70 6.17
N ASP A 121 8.38 19.83 6.59
CA ASP A 121 8.87 20.99 7.35
C ASP A 121 8.83 22.30 6.55
N SER A 122 9.06 22.21 5.25
CA SER A 122 9.02 23.33 4.32
C SER A 122 7.64 23.59 3.71
N LEU A 123 6.66 22.68 3.92
CA LEU A 123 5.32 22.82 3.36
C LEU A 123 4.62 24.07 3.91
N ARG A 124 4.13 24.92 3.00
CA ARG A 124 3.36 26.14 3.33
C ARG A 124 2.13 26.24 2.42
N LYS A 125 1.02 26.72 2.97
CA LYS A 125 -0.11 27.16 2.16
C LYS A 125 0.30 28.42 1.40
N LYS A 126 0.30 28.35 0.07
CA LYS A 126 0.57 29.50 -0.79
C LYS A 126 -0.43 30.64 -0.55
N GLU A 127 0.04 31.87 -0.59
CA GLU A 127 -0.81 33.05 -0.55
C GLU A 127 -1.76 33.05 -1.76
N GLY A 128 -3.05 33.32 -1.53
CA GLY A 128 -4.10 33.17 -2.55
C GLY A 128 -4.42 31.73 -2.98
N GLY A 129 -3.68 30.72 -2.52
CA GLY A 129 -3.90 29.32 -2.88
C GLY A 129 -5.08 28.66 -2.14
N HIS A 130 -5.73 27.70 -2.81
CA HIS A 130 -6.80 26.90 -2.23
C HIS A 130 -6.28 26.01 -1.08
N GLY A 131 -6.97 26.04 0.06
CA GLY A 131 -6.62 25.22 1.23
C GLY A 131 -6.66 23.71 0.95
N SER A 132 -7.49 23.27 0.00
CA SER A 132 -7.58 21.87 -0.44
C SER A 132 -6.27 21.33 -1.00
N LEU A 133 -5.51 22.14 -1.74
CA LEU A 133 -4.19 21.73 -2.28
C LEU A 133 -3.20 21.49 -1.15
N TYR A 134 -3.10 22.43 -0.20
CA TYR A 134 -2.26 22.27 0.98
C TYR A 134 -2.63 21.03 1.81
N ILE A 135 -3.93 20.80 2.06
CA ILE A 135 -4.40 19.61 2.79
C ILE A 135 -4.02 18.33 2.03
N SER A 136 -4.12 18.34 0.71
CA SER A 136 -3.79 17.18 -0.13
C SER A 136 -2.29 16.88 -0.09
N ASP A 137 -1.44 17.90 -0.28
CA ASP A 137 0.02 17.78 -0.20
C ASP A 137 0.45 17.30 1.20
N PHE A 138 -0.11 17.89 2.25
CA PHE A 138 0.15 17.48 3.62
C PHE A 138 -0.18 16.00 3.85
N ARG A 139 -1.37 15.53 3.41
CA ARG A 139 -1.79 14.13 3.55
C ARG A 139 -0.89 13.18 2.77
N ILE A 140 -0.46 13.57 1.56
CA ILE A 140 0.47 12.78 0.76
C ILE A 140 1.79 12.61 1.50
N LEU A 141 2.37 13.69 2.06
CA LEU A 141 3.63 13.63 2.79
C LEU A 141 3.49 12.79 4.06
N VAL A 142 2.45 13.03 4.87
CA VAL A 142 2.19 12.25 6.09
C VAL A 142 2.00 10.77 5.80
N SER A 143 1.35 10.40 4.68
CA SER A 143 1.18 8.98 4.31
C SER A 143 2.50 8.23 4.08
N ARG A 144 3.61 8.95 3.89
CA ARG A 144 4.95 8.39 3.71
C ARG A 144 5.75 8.35 5.02
N ILE A 145 5.25 9.00 6.07
CA ILE A 145 5.87 9.05 7.40
C ILE A 145 5.03 8.17 8.33
N GLY A 146 5.55 6.99 8.69
CA GLY A 146 4.77 5.96 9.39
C GLY A 146 4.50 6.24 10.87
N ASP A 147 5.35 7.02 11.54
CA ASP A 147 5.51 6.91 13.00
C ASP A 147 5.23 8.20 13.80
N TRP A 148 4.63 9.21 13.17
CA TRP A 148 4.35 10.49 13.86
C TRP A 148 3.03 10.47 14.63
N VAL A 149 3.08 10.94 15.88
CA VAL A 149 1.89 11.09 16.73
C VAL A 149 1.01 12.26 16.30
N GLU A 150 -0.29 12.17 16.58
CA GLU A 150 -1.30 13.17 16.16
C GLU A 150 -0.92 14.62 16.54
N ARG A 151 -0.39 14.82 17.76
CA ARG A 151 0.04 16.16 18.22
C ARG A 151 1.13 16.75 17.33
N ALA A 152 2.09 15.94 16.87
CA ALA A 152 3.14 16.38 15.95
C ALA A 152 2.52 16.75 14.60
N LEU A 153 1.62 15.91 14.08
CA LEU A 153 0.91 16.18 12.82
C LEU A 153 0.13 17.51 12.88
N ILE A 154 -0.61 17.76 13.97
CA ILE A 154 -1.34 19.03 14.16
C ILE A 154 -0.37 20.22 14.19
N HIS A 155 0.77 20.09 14.88
CA HIS A 155 1.78 21.15 14.94
C HIS A 155 2.30 21.51 13.54
N HIS A 156 2.73 20.51 12.76
CA HIS A 156 3.25 20.73 11.40
C HIS A 156 2.18 21.26 10.44
N PHE A 157 0.93 20.78 10.59
CA PHE A 157 -0.20 21.29 9.82
C PHE A 157 -0.42 22.79 10.08
N ARG A 158 -0.43 23.22 11.35
CA ARG A 158 -0.63 24.64 11.71
C ARG A 158 0.54 25.52 11.30
N LYS A 159 1.78 25.05 11.46
CA LYS A 159 3.02 25.73 11.01
C LYS A 159 2.99 26.08 9.51
N GLY A 160 2.23 25.33 8.72
CA GLY A 160 2.06 25.56 7.29
C GLY A 160 1.17 26.75 6.90
N PHE A 161 0.37 27.29 7.83
CA PHE A 161 -0.52 28.42 7.56
C PHE A 161 0.16 29.75 7.87
N PRO A 162 -0.12 30.81 7.09
CA PRO A 162 0.25 32.18 7.46
C PRO A 162 -0.34 32.52 8.83
N SER A 163 0.44 33.19 9.70
CA SER A 163 0.02 33.60 11.05
C SER A 163 -1.33 34.32 11.05
N ARG A 164 -1.61 35.08 9.98
CA ARG A 164 -2.82 35.88 9.77
C ARG A 164 -4.13 35.09 9.63
N ILE A 165 -4.07 33.76 9.53
CA ILE A 165 -5.24 32.86 9.40
C ILE A 165 -5.52 32.10 10.70
N LEU A 166 -4.63 32.18 11.69
CA LEU A 166 -4.73 31.44 12.96
C LEU A 166 -5.14 32.33 14.16
N ASP A 167 -5.39 33.63 13.92
CA ASP A 167 -6.05 34.58 14.85
C ASP A 167 -7.54 34.71 14.50
#